data_AF-X1J0I7-F1
#
_entry.id   AF-X1J0I7-F1
#
_cell.length_a   1.000
_cell.length_b   1.000
_cell.length_c   1.000
_cell.angle_alpha   90.00
_cell.angle_beta   90.00
_cell.angle_gamma   90.00
#
_symmetry.space_group_name_H-M   'P 1'
#
loop_
_entity.id
_entity.type
_entity.pdbx_description
1 polymer ?
#
loop_
_entity_poly.entity_id
_entity_poly.type
_entity_poly.pdbx_seq_one_letter_code
_entity_poly.pdbx_strand_id
1 'polypeptide(L)' 'MAEVVMGTTRSRTEITPEGTFEEYYEVEFFVDDARHTLRMSPRDFTAAKAEAAVKKAAAELAAVKGKKITL' A
#
# COMPACT_ATOMS: atom_id res chain seq x y z
N MET A 1 19.25 2.69 -2.78
CA MET A 1 18.05 1.91 -2.41
C MET A 1 17.00 2.92 -2.01
N ALA A 2 15.76 2.79 -2.51
CA ALA A 2 14.69 3.69 -2.08
C ALA A 2 14.44 3.46 -0.58
N GLU A 3 14.45 4.54 0.20
CA GLU A 3 14.11 4.45 1.62
C GLU A 3 12.60 4.22 1.72
N VAL A 4 12.21 3.13 2.39
CA VAL A 4 10.80 2.77 2.59
C VAL A 4 10.46 2.95 4.05
N VAL A 5 9.63 3.95 4.33
CA VAL A 5 9.16 4.23 5.69
C VAL A 5 7.70 3.82 5.80
N MET A 6 7.40 2.93 6.74
CA MET A 6 6.03 2.56 7.08
C MET A 6 5.37 3.71 7.83
N GLY A 7 4.23 4.17 7.33
CA GLY A 7 3.40 5.19 7.94
C GLY A 7 2.30 4.60 8.82
N THR A 8 1.20 5.34 8.95
CA THR A 8 0.07 4.94 9.79
C THR A 8 -0.76 3.86 9.09
N THR A 9 -1.17 2.82 9.83
CA THR A 9 -2.19 1.89 9.35
C THR A 9 -3.56 2.30 9.90
N ARG A 10 -4.57 2.37 9.02
CA ARG A 10 -5.94 2.78 9.38
C ARG A 10 -6.94 1.73 8.93
N SER A 11 -7.88 1.37 9.80
CA SER A 11 -9.06 0.59 9.40
C SER A 11 -10.10 1.51 8.77
N ARG A 12 -10.64 1.12 7.62
CA ARG A 12 -11.73 1.82 6.94
C ARG A 12 -12.81 0.83 6.55
N THR A 13 -14.03 1.34 6.46
CA THR A 13 -15.18 0.62 5.94
C THR A 13 -15.77 1.47 4.83
N GLU A 14 -15.99 0.89 3.68
CA GLU A 14 -16.57 1.54 2.51
C GLU A 14 -17.83 0.80 2.10
N ILE A 15 -18.83 1.54 1.65
CA ILE A 15 -20.05 0.95 1.09
C ILE A 15 -19.77 0.77 -0.39
N THR A 16 -19.75 -0.48 -0.85
CA THR A 16 -19.56 -0.78 -2.27
C THR A 16 -20.75 -0.27 -3.08
N PRO A 17 -20.61 -0.10 -4.41
CA PRO A 17 -21.73 0.30 -5.27
C PRO A 17 -22.94 -0.64 -5.20
N GLU A 18 -22.72 -1.88 -4.75
CA GLU A 18 -23.74 -2.92 -4.54
C GLU A 18 -24.43 -2.82 -3.16
N GLY A 19 -24.03 -1.87 -2.32
CA GLY A 19 -24.59 -1.66 -0.98
C GLY A 19 -24.00 -2.57 0.10
N THR A 20 -22.91 -3.27 -0.19
CA THR A 20 -22.22 -4.13 0.78
C THR A 20 -21.20 -3.32 1.57
N PHE A 21 -21.11 -3.55 2.88
CA PHE A 21 -20.06 -2.97 3.71
C PHE A 21 -18.78 -3.78 3.53
N GLU A 22 -17.75 -3.17 2.96
CA GLU A 22 -16.43 -3.76 2.80
C GLU A 22 -15.44 -3.09 3.75
N GLU A 23 -14.88 -3.88 4.67
CA GLU A 23 -13.81 -3.45 5.56
C GLU A 23 -12.44 -3.67 4.91
N TYR A 24 -11.54 -2.70 5.04
CA TYR A 24 -10.15 -2.79 4.60
C TYR A 24 -9.21 -2.02 5.54
N TYR A 25 -7.96 -2.48 5.62
CA TYR A 25 -6.86 -1.73 6.20
C TYR A 25 -6.16 -0.93 5.10
N GLU A 26 -5.99 0.36 5.34
CA GLU A 26 -5.19 1.27 4.55
C GLU A 26 -3.82 1.41 5.24
N VAL A 27 -2.78 0.87 4.61
CA VAL A 27 -1.40 0.96 5.10
C VAL A 27 -0.70 2.06 4.32
N GLU A 28 -0.36 3.13 5.00
CA GLU A 28 0.43 4.22 4.42
C GLU A 28 1.92 3.88 4.43
N PHE A 29 2.63 4.22 3.37
CA PHE A 29 4.08 4.09 3.30
C PHE A 29 4.67 5.16 2.38
N PHE A 30 5.94 5.49 2.62
CA PHE A 30 6.67 6.49 1.85
C PHE A 30 7.79 5.82 1.06
N VAL A 31 7.98 6.23 -0.19
CA VAL A 31 9.08 5.81 -1.07
C VAL A 31 9.72 7.05 -1.67
N ASP A 32 10.99 7.34 -1.36
CA ASP A 32 11.70 8.55 -1.83
C ASP A 32 10.87 9.84 -1.63
N ASP A 33 10.34 10.08 -0.43
CA ASP A 33 9.44 11.20 -0.07
C ASP A 33 8.03 11.19 -0.72
N ALA A 34 7.72 10.24 -1.61
CA ALA A 34 6.38 10.10 -2.15
C ALA A 34 5.48 9.26 -1.24
N ARG A 35 4.31 9.80 -0.86
CA ARG A 35 3.30 9.10 -0.07
C ARG A 35 2.51 8.12 -0.92
N HIS A 36 2.44 6.88 -0.47
CA HIS A 36 1.68 5.80 -1.08
C HIS A 36 0.77 5.14 -0.05
N THR A 37 -0.33 4.57 -0.51
CA THR A 37 -1.30 3.84 0.32
C THR A 37 -1.59 2.50 -0.30
N LEU A 38 -1.50 1.44 0.51
CA LEU A 38 -1.86 0.08 0.14
C LEU A 38 -3.15 -0.30 0.84
N ARG A 39 -4.17 -0.73 0.07
CA ARG A 39 -5.39 -1.32 0.63
C ARG A 39 -5.18 -2.83 0.83
N MET A 40 -5.47 -3.32 2.03
CA MET A 40 -5.38 -4.74 2.40
C MET A 40 -6.68 -5.20 3.04
N SER A 41 -7.08 -6.43 2.73
CA SER A 41 -8.25 -7.05 3.38
C SER A 41 -7.96 -7.34 4.86
N PRO A 42 -8.93 -7.12 5.77
CA PRO A 42 -8.77 -7.37 7.20
C PRO A 42 -8.61 -8.84 7.53
N ARG A 43 -9.16 -9.74 6.72
CA ARG A 43 -9.03 -11.19 6.89
C ARG A 43 -7.57 -11.67 6.84
N ASP A 44 -6.72 -10.96 6.10
CA ASP A 44 -5.32 -11.31 5.89
C ASP A 44 -4.36 -10.29 6.53
N PHE A 45 -4.87 -9.34 7.29
CA PHE A 45 -4.05 -8.29 7.86
C PHE A 45 -3.22 -8.80 9.04
N THR A 46 -1.90 -8.78 8.89
CA THR A 46 -0.92 -8.93 9.97
C THR A 46 0.22 -7.96 9.71
N ALA A 47 0.91 -7.48 10.75
CA ALA A 47 2.04 -6.54 10.61
C ALA A 47 3.11 -7.09 9.64
N ALA A 48 3.45 -8.38 9.75
CA ALA A 48 4.41 -9.04 8.87
C ALA A 48 3.94 -9.08 7.40
N LYS A 49 2.66 -9.35 7.13
CA LYS A 49 2.11 -9.33 5.77
C LYS A 49 2.05 -7.90 5.22
N ALA A 50 1.72 -6.91 6.05
CA ALA A 50 1.70 -5.51 5.66
C ALA A 50 3.10 -5.02 5.27
N GLU A 51 4.12 -5.31 6.07
CA GLU A 51 5.52 -4.99 5.75
C GLU A 51 5.99 -5.68 4.47
N ALA A 52 5.66 -6.96 4.29
CA ALA A 52 6.03 -7.70 3.08
C ALA A 52 5.34 -7.11 1.83
N ALA A 53 4.06 -6.75 1.94
CA ALA A 53 3.32 -6.15 0.85
C ALA A 53 3.80 -4.74 0.52
N VAL A 54 4.14 -3.92 1.53
CA VAL A 54 4.77 -2.60 1.35
C VAL A 54 6.13 -2.71 0.68
N LYS A 55 7.00 -3.64 1.13
CA LYS A 55 8.30 -3.88 0.49
C LYS A 55 8.15 -4.31 -0.97
N LYS A 56 7.18 -5.19 -1.26
CA LYS A 56 6.89 -5.61 -2.63
C LYS A 56 6.41 -4.43 -3.48
N ALA A 57 5.43 -3.67 -3.00
CA ALA A 57 4.89 -2.50 -3.70
C ALA A 57 5.98 -1.43 -3.93
N ALA A 58 6.82 -1.17 -2.94
CA ALA A 58 7.95 -0.25 -3.07
C ALA A 58 8.98 -0.74 -4.10
N ALA A 59 9.28 -2.04 -4.15
CA ALA A 59 10.16 -2.61 -5.16
C ALA A 59 9.57 -2.49 -6.58
N GLU A 60 8.26 -2.71 -6.73
CA GLU A 60 7.55 -2.51 -8.00
C GLU A 60 7.56 -1.02 -8.42
N LEU A 61 7.30 -0.09 -7.49
CA LEU A 61 7.36 1.35 -7.74
C LEU A 61 8.77 1.80 -8.11
N ALA A 62 9.81 1.29 -7.44
CA ALA A 62 11.21 1.57 -7.78
C ALA A 62 11.58 1.02 -9.17
N ALA A 63 11.08 -0.16 -9.52
CA ALA A 63 11.27 -0.75 -10.85
C ALA A 63 10.57 0.08 -11.95
N VAL A 64 9.37 0.61 -11.68
CA VAL A 64 8.67 1.53 -12.59
C VAL A 64 9.39 2.86 -12.70
N LYS A 65 9.92 3.43 -11.61
CA LYS A 65 10.73 4.67 -11.65
C LYS A 65 12.04 4.49 -12.43
N GLY A 66 12.66 3.31 -12.32
CA GLY A 66 13.85 2.93 -13.10
C GLY A 66 13.56 2.72 -14.59
N LYS A 67 12.36 2.22 -14.93
CA LYS A 67 11.81 2.32 -16.28
C LYS A 67 11.23 3.72 -16.48
N LYS A 68 12.10 4.71 -16.72
CA LYS A 68 11.66 5.95 -17.39
C LYS A 68 10.69 5.54 -18.50
N ILE A 69 9.41 5.88 -18.34
CA ILE A 69 8.47 5.85 -19.43
C ILE A 69 9.01 6.92 -20.37
N THR A 70 9.79 6.50 -21.36
CA THR A 70 10.08 7.30 -22.53
C THR A 70 8.74 7.49 -23.22
N LEU A 71 8.12 8.64 -22.92
CA LEU A 71 6.92 9.13 -23.57
C LEU A 71 7.32 9.71 -24.93
#